data_AF-A0A916AZ50-F1
#
_entry.id   AF-A0A916AZ50-F1
#
_cell.length_a   1.000
_cell.length_b   1.000
_cell.length_c   1.000
_cell.angle_alpha   90.00
_cell.angle_beta   90.00
_cell.angle_gamma   90.00
#
_symmetry.space_group_name_H-M   'P 1'
#
loop_
_entity.id
_entity.type
_entity.pdbx_description
1 polymer ?
#
loop_
_entity_poly.entity_id
_entity_poly.type
_entity_poly.pdbx_seq_one_letter_code
_entity_poly.pdbx_strand_id
1 'polypeptide(L)'
;MPKKLSTTALSQQSPLRLMLPWNPLILSNFRNGDVTADSVAISAQGDVAGDINATNAITVSAVGNIESNMSGVDVVVEAQGNIAGKLNANVVSISAGGNVAVNLDADNSTVEAVGEANLSGSSSSVTVNASGGSFSGDFKLISNVGEAVVVVNGRPEVNDKLANYPDTESRVNRVRLRILREGRPIPDCRRR
;
A
#
# COMPACT_ATOMS: atom_id res chain seq x y z
N MET A 1 1.55 18.37 73.91
CA MET A 1 1.24 17.87 72.55
C MET A 1 2.39 18.18 71.62
N PRO A 2 3.05 17.15 71.04
CA PRO A 2 3.70 17.28 69.74
C PRO A 2 3.31 16.17 68.75
N LYS A 3 3.41 16.51 67.45
CA LYS A 3 3.05 15.74 66.26
C LYS A 3 3.84 14.43 66.12
N LYS A 4 3.14 13.34 65.74
CA LYS A 4 3.75 12.12 65.17
C LYS A 4 3.87 12.28 63.65
N LEU A 5 5.07 12.07 63.12
CA LEU A 5 5.31 11.69 61.73
C LEU A 5 5.73 10.22 61.74
N SER A 6 5.07 9.38 60.95
CA SER A 6 5.70 8.19 60.37
C SER A 6 4.94 7.76 59.12
N THR A 7 5.64 7.91 58.00
CA THR A 7 5.41 7.39 56.66
C THR A 7 5.37 5.87 56.65
N THR A 8 4.50 5.23 55.85
CA THR A 8 4.86 4.13 54.92
C THR A 8 3.69 3.92 53.95
N ALA A 9 3.98 4.07 52.64
CA ALA A 9 3.06 3.90 51.54
C ALA A 9 2.77 2.41 51.28
N LEU A 10 1.50 2.06 51.09
CA LEU A 10 1.06 0.74 50.67
C LEU A 10 1.04 0.66 49.13
N SER A 11 1.94 -0.15 48.60
CA SER A 11 1.71 -1.14 47.53
C SER A 11 0.71 -0.77 46.43
N GLN A 12 1.21 -0.16 45.34
CA GLN A 12 0.68 -0.38 44.00
C GLN A 12 1.77 -1.01 43.15
N GLN A 13 1.84 -2.34 43.19
CA GLN A 13 2.65 -3.11 42.28
C GLN A 13 1.80 -3.37 41.04
N SER A 14 1.88 -2.47 40.06
CA SER A 14 1.33 -2.69 38.72
C SER A 14 1.99 -3.94 38.12
N PRO A 15 1.24 -4.83 37.44
CA PRO A 15 1.87 -5.96 36.75
C PRO A 15 2.71 -5.39 35.61
N LEU A 16 4.04 -5.57 35.73
CA LEU A 16 4.98 -5.37 34.64
C LEU A 16 4.55 -6.26 33.48
N ARG A 17 3.80 -5.71 32.51
CA ARG A 17 3.72 -6.26 31.17
C ARG A 17 5.15 -6.24 30.65
N LEU A 18 5.76 -7.41 30.59
CA LEU A 18 7.01 -7.64 29.90
C LEU A 18 6.76 -7.33 28.41
N MET A 19 6.89 -6.07 28.01
CA MET A 19 7.11 -5.71 26.61
C MET A 19 8.47 -6.28 26.27
N LEU A 20 8.49 -7.48 25.67
CA LEU A 20 9.68 -7.97 25.01
C LEU A 20 10.05 -6.94 23.94
N PRO A 21 11.27 -6.40 23.94
CA PRO A 21 11.71 -5.54 22.85
C PRO A 21 11.68 -6.37 21.57
N TRP A 22 11.02 -5.85 20.54
CA TRP A 22 11.14 -6.33 19.18
C TRP A 22 12.62 -6.31 18.82
N ASN A 23 13.27 -7.47 18.76
CA ASN A 23 14.63 -7.58 18.25
C ASN A 23 14.53 -7.82 16.74
N PRO A 24 14.79 -6.81 15.88
CA PRO A 24 14.87 -7.06 14.46
C PRO A 24 16.04 -7.99 14.16
N LEU A 25 15.84 -8.95 13.27
CA LEU A 25 16.96 -9.72 12.70
C LEU A 25 17.77 -8.76 11.82
N ILE A 26 18.94 -8.35 12.31
CA ILE A 26 19.89 -7.55 11.53
C ILE A 26 20.73 -8.51 10.69
N LEU A 27 20.56 -8.43 9.37
CA LEU A 27 21.18 -9.35 8.42
C LEU A 27 22.03 -8.57 7.41
N SER A 28 23.18 -9.12 7.00
CA SER A 28 23.99 -8.49 5.95
C SER A 28 23.25 -8.47 4.60
N ASN A 29 22.49 -9.52 4.32
CA ASN A 29 21.49 -9.62 3.26
C ASN A 29 20.40 -10.57 3.75
N PHE A 30 19.15 -10.35 3.34
CA PHE A 30 18.10 -11.36 3.47
C PHE A 30 17.81 -11.91 2.07
N ARG A 31 18.33 -13.09 1.75
CA ARG A 31 18.07 -13.73 0.45
C ARG A 31 17.63 -15.16 0.68
N ASN A 32 16.49 -15.51 0.09
CA ASN A 32 16.03 -16.89 -0.09
C ASN A 32 15.54 -17.60 1.18
N GLY A 33 14.40 -17.14 1.69
CA GLY A 33 13.60 -17.89 2.65
C GLY A 33 12.19 -17.32 2.70
N ASP A 34 11.20 -18.16 2.39
CA ASP A 34 9.81 -17.77 2.61
C ASP A 34 9.62 -17.63 4.12
N VAL A 35 9.30 -16.42 4.59
CA VAL A 35 9.01 -16.19 6.01
C VAL A 35 7.52 -16.29 6.20
N THR A 36 7.08 -17.12 7.15
CA THR A 36 5.69 -17.12 7.60
C THR A 36 5.66 -17.01 9.12
N ALA A 37 5.04 -15.95 9.63
CA ALA A 37 4.92 -15.71 11.06
C ALA A 37 3.63 -14.92 11.37
N ASP A 38 3.37 -14.65 12.65
CA ASP A 38 2.28 -13.74 13.01
C ASP A 38 2.61 -12.29 12.62
N SER A 39 3.85 -11.88 12.93
CA SER A 39 4.42 -10.60 12.54
C SER A 39 5.88 -10.79 12.12
N VAL A 40 6.35 -10.02 11.15
CA VAL A 40 7.72 -10.11 10.61
C VAL A 40 8.40 -8.75 10.69
N ALA A 41 9.63 -8.73 11.21
CA ALA A 41 10.53 -7.58 11.20
C ALA A 41 11.89 -7.96 10.63
N ILE A 42 12.29 -7.34 9.51
CA ILE A 42 13.56 -7.58 8.85
C ILE A 42 14.32 -6.25 8.73
N SER A 43 15.58 -6.24 9.12
CA SER A 43 16.50 -5.12 8.88
C SER A 43 17.75 -5.64 8.16
N ALA A 44 17.95 -5.22 6.92
CA ALA A 44 19.06 -5.68 6.09
C ALA A 44 20.04 -4.52 5.78
N GLN A 45 21.33 -4.79 5.93
CA GLN A 45 22.40 -3.87 5.49
C GLN A 45 22.69 -3.97 3.98
N GLY A 46 22.04 -4.90 3.30
CA GLY A 46 22.12 -5.13 1.87
C GLY A 46 20.73 -5.32 1.30
N ASP A 47 20.59 -6.23 0.33
CA ASP A 47 19.31 -6.46 -0.33
C ASP A 47 18.40 -7.41 0.47
N VAL A 48 17.11 -7.27 0.25
CA VAL A 48 16.06 -8.20 0.71
C VAL A 48 15.40 -8.82 -0.51
N ALA A 49 15.33 -10.15 -0.54
CA ALA A 49 14.60 -10.89 -1.57
C ALA A 49 13.96 -12.16 -1.00
N GLY A 50 12.81 -12.54 -1.55
CA GLY A 50 12.01 -13.70 -1.13
C GLY A 50 10.61 -13.31 -0.64
N ASP A 51 9.73 -14.30 -0.48
CA ASP A 51 8.35 -14.05 -0.10
C ASP A 51 8.20 -13.93 1.43
N ILE A 52 7.46 -12.93 1.88
CA ILE A 52 7.27 -12.64 3.30
C ILE A 52 5.77 -12.59 3.59
N ASN A 53 5.29 -13.55 4.36
CA ASN A 53 3.88 -13.65 4.72
C ASN A 53 3.74 -13.49 6.23
N ALA A 54 2.81 -12.63 6.65
CA ALA A 54 2.44 -12.49 8.04
C ALA A 54 0.92 -12.47 8.18
N THR A 55 0.38 -12.95 9.29
CA THR A 55 -1.06 -12.80 9.54
C THR A 55 -1.44 -11.38 9.98
N ASN A 56 -0.51 -10.65 10.62
CA ASN A 56 -0.73 -9.28 11.09
C ASN A 56 0.17 -8.29 10.36
N ALA A 57 1.42 -8.10 10.80
CA ALA A 57 2.25 -6.99 10.36
C ALA A 57 3.57 -7.45 9.72
N ILE A 58 3.99 -6.75 8.68
CA ILE A 58 5.31 -6.88 8.06
C ILE A 58 6.01 -5.52 8.12
N THR A 59 7.23 -5.51 8.62
CA THR A 59 8.12 -4.34 8.55
C THR A 59 9.46 -4.78 7.99
N VAL A 60 9.86 -4.21 6.86
CA VAL A 60 11.13 -4.52 6.19
C VAL A 60 11.88 -3.22 5.94
N SER A 61 13.14 -3.16 6.37
CA SER A 61 14.06 -2.07 6.08
C SER A 61 15.34 -2.60 5.44
N ALA A 62 15.79 -1.97 4.36
CA ALA A 62 17.00 -2.36 3.64
C ALA A 62 17.86 -1.14 3.27
N VAL A 63 19.18 -1.27 3.41
CA VAL A 63 20.11 -0.30 2.80
C VAL A 63 20.23 -0.54 1.28
N GLY A 64 20.03 -1.77 0.82
CA GLY A 64 20.01 -2.13 -0.59
C GLY A 64 18.63 -2.00 -1.23
N ASN A 65 18.37 -2.87 -2.20
CA ASN A 65 17.07 -3.03 -2.86
C ASN A 65 16.18 -4.02 -2.10
N ILE A 66 14.87 -3.91 -2.30
CA ILE A 66 13.89 -4.90 -1.84
C ILE A 66 13.16 -5.46 -3.06
N GLU A 67 13.29 -6.77 -3.28
CA GLU A 67 12.65 -7.53 -4.35
C GLU A 67 11.85 -8.69 -3.74
N SER A 68 10.70 -8.37 -3.15
CA SER A 68 9.94 -9.31 -2.30
C SER A 68 8.45 -9.22 -2.55
N ASN A 69 7.77 -10.37 -2.53
CA ASN A 69 6.33 -10.40 -2.40
C ASN A 69 5.97 -10.42 -0.92
N MET A 70 5.01 -9.58 -0.50
CA MET A 70 4.61 -9.47 0.89
C MET A 70 3.09 -9.54 1.03
N SER A 71 2.61 -10.36 1.97
CA SER A 71 1.18 -10.46 2.30
C SER A 71 0.96 -10.35 3.81
N GLY A 72 0.11 -9.42 4.24
CA GLY A 72 -0.25 -9.23 5.64
C GLY A 72 -1.47 -8.32 5.83
N VAL A 73 -1.78 -7.92 7.06
CA VAL A 73 -2.79 -6.87 7.33
C VAL A 73 -2.16 -5.49 7.11
N ASP A 74 -0.96 -5.28 7.66
CA ASP A 74 -0.18 -4.05 7.52
C ASP A 74 1.21 -4.37 6.97
N VAL A 75 1.63 -3.65 5.93
CA VAL A 75 2.94 -3.84 5.28
C VAL A 75 3.66 -2.50 5.21
N VAL A 76 4.82 -2.42 5.85
CA VAL A 76 5.71 -1.26 5.83
C VAL A 76 7.05 -1.67 5.25
N VAL A 77 7.48 -0.98 4.19
CA VAL A 77 8.68 -1.32 3.43
C VAL A 77 9.52 -0.07 3.19
N GLU A 78 10.78 -0.12 3.61
CA GLU A 78 11.74 0.97 3.45
C GLU A 78 13.02 0.45 2.80
N ALA A 79 13.46 1.11 1.73
CA ALA A 79 14.73 0.82 1.07
C ALA A 79 15.46 2.12 0.75
N GLN A 80 16.79 2.17 0.94
CA GLN A 80 17.58 3.26 0.33
C GLN A 80 17.75 3.06 -1.18
N GLY A 81 17.60 1.82 -1.67
CA GLY A 81 17.57 1.49 -3.09
C GLY A 81 16.16 1.46 -3.68
N ASN A 82 15.97 0.57 -4.67
CA ASN A 82 14.69 0.34 -5.33
C ASN A 82 13.82 -0.64 -4.56
N ILE A 83 12.49 -0.54 -4.72
CA ILE A 83 11.52 -1.51 -4.21
C ILE A 83 10.72 -2.09 -5.36
N ALA A 84 10.67 -3.42 -5.46
CA ALA A 84 9.89 -4.14 -6.44
C ALA A 84 9.26 -5.41 -5.84
N GLY A 85 8.17 -5.86 -6.43
CA GLY A 85 7.46 -7.09 -6.03
C GLY A 85 5.95 -6.90 -5.95
N LYS A 86 5.26 -7.83 -5.27
CA LYS A 86 3.81 -7.77 -5.04
C LYS A 86 3.51 -7.52 -3.57
N LEU A 87 2.70 -6.52 -3.25
CA LEU A 87 2.28 -6.20 -1.89
C LEU A 87 0.76 -6.37 -1.80
N ASN A 88 0.30 -7.23 -0.89
CA ASN A 88 -1.11 -7.44 -0.60
C ASN A 88 -1.38 -7.22 0.90
N ALA A 89 -2.11 -6.15 1.23
CA ALA A 89 -2.45 -5.83 2.61
C ALA A 89 -3.60 -4.85 2.72
N ASN A 90 -4.18 -4.67 3.91
CA ASN A 90 -5.17 -3.60 4.09
C ASN A 90 -4.49 -2.23 4.00
N VAL A 91 -3.32 -2.08 4.63
CA VAL A 91 -2.52 -0.86 4.59
C VAL A 91 -1.11 -1.17 4.10
N VAL A 92 -0.64 -0.39 3.14
CA VAL A 92 0.73 -0.47 2.62
C VAL A 92 1.41 0.90 2.75
N SER A 93 2.63 0.91 3.28
CA SER A 93 3.50 2.09 3.28
C SER A 93 4.84 1.74 2.67
N ILE A 94 5.25 2.49 1.65
CA ILE A 94 6.48 2.29 0.89
C ILE A 94 7.33 3.56 0.95
N SER A 95 8.60 3.42 1.29
CA SER A 95 9.61 4.49 1.18
C SER A 95 10.84 3.96 0.44
N ALA A 96 11.15 4.54 -0.72
CA ALA A 96 12.30 4.17 -1.54
C ALA A 96 13.20 5.38 -1.80
N GLY A 97 14.50 5.21 -1.54
CA GLY A 97 15.54 6.13 -2.00
C GLY A 97 15.81 6.06 -3.51
N GLY A 98 15.26 5.04 -4.19
CA GLY A 98 15.26 4.88 -5.64
C GLY A 98 13.86 4.85 -6.26
N ASN A 99 13.65 3.92 -7.19
CA ASN A 99 12.38 3.70 -7.88
C ASN A 99 11.49 2.70 -7.12
N VAL A 100 10.18 2.83 -7.30
CA VAL A 100 9.18 1.86 -6.84
C VAL A 100 8.53 1.21 -8.06
N ALA A 101 8.52 -0.13 -8.11
CA ALA A 101 7.91 -0.91 -9.19
C ALA A 101 7.13 -2.11 -8.61
N VAL A 102 5.92 -1.85 -8.11
CA VAL A 102 5.14 -2.86 -7.36
C VAL A 102 3.77 -3.16 -7.96
N ASN A 103 3.34 -4.42 -7.81
CA ASN A 103 1.94 -4.79 -7.91
C ASN A 103 1.30 -4.65 -6.53
N LEU A 104 0.42 -3.68 -6.38
CA LEU A 104 -0.13 -3.20 -5.13
C LEU A 104 -1.62 -3.55 -5.06
N ASP A 105 -1.98 -4.37 -4.10
CA ASP A 105 -3.36 -4.73 -3.80
C ASP A 105 -3.68 -4.39 -2.34
N ALA A 106 -4.33 -3.24 -2.12
CA ALA A 106 -4.55 -2.73 -0.78
C ALA A 106 -5.74 -1.78 -0.62
N ASP A 107 -6.28 -1.64 0.59
CA ASP A 107 -7.32 -0.63 0.82
C ASP A 107 -6.71 0.77 0.75
N ASN A 108 -5.65 1.00 1.53
CA ASN A 108 -4.98 2.31 1.59
C ASN A 108 -3.49 2.13 1.41
N SER A 109 -2.89 3.01 0.60
CA SER A 109 -1.46 2.96 0.34
C SER A 109 -0.81 4.34 0.35
N THR A 110 0.38 4.41 0.92
CA THR A 110 1.29 5.55 0.78
C THR A 110 2.57 5.10 0.10
N VAL A 111 3.00 5.84 -0.92
CA VAL A 111 4.23 5.54 -1.67
C VAL A 111 5.07 6.80 -1.75
N GLU A 112 6.26 6.73 -1.16
CA GLU A 112 7.31 7.74 -1.29
C GLU A 112 8.45 7.14 -2.09
N ALA A 113 8.81 7.78 -3.20
CA ALA A 113 9.93 7.39 -4.03
C ALA A 113 10.73 8.63 -4.39
N VAL A 114 12.05 8.58 -4.23
CA VAL A 114 12.92 9.65 -4.75
C VAL A 114 12.93 9.63 -6.28
N GLY A 115 12.85 8.44 -6.87
CA GLY A 115 12.72 8.25 -8.32
C GLY A 115 11.27 8.11 -8.79
N GLU A 116 11.06 7.25 -9.78
CA GLU A 116 9.75 6.98 -10.36
C GLU A 116 8.94 5.97 -9.55
N ALA A 117 7.62 6.15 -9.49
CA ALA A 117 6.66 5.20 -8.94
C ALA A 117 5.82 4.54 -10.04
N ASN A 118 6.09 3.29 -10.34
CA ASN A 118 5.39 2.46 -11.32
C ASN A 118 4.54 1.42 -10.59
N LEU A 119 3.26 1.73 -10.43
CA LEU A 119 2.32 0.91 -9.67
C LEU A 119 1.35 0.20 -10.61
N SER A 120 1.07 -1.06 -10.29
CA SER A 120 -0.05 -1.79 -10.89
C SER A 120 -0.92 -2.42 -9.82
N GLY A 121 -2.14 -2.86 -10.16
CA GLY A 121 -3.00 -3.61 -9.22
C GLY A 121 -4.31 -2.90 -8.89
N SER A 122 -4.72 -2.98 -7.63
CA SER A 122 -6.01 -2.48 -7.15
C SER A 122 -5.83 -1.82 -5.80
N SER A 123 -6.26 -0.56 -5.67
CA SER A 123 -6.36 0.02 -4.33
C SER A 123 -7.51 0.99 -4.21
N SER A 124 -8.10 1.06 -3.02
CA SER A 124 -9.19 2.00 -2.76
C SER A 124 -8.66 3.44 -2.68
N SER A 125 -7.51 3.66 -2.06
CA SER A 125 -6.82 4.95 -2.07
C SER A 125 -5.31 4.77 -2.11
N VAL A 126 -4.65 5.54 -2.98
CA VAL A 126 -3.20 5.63 -3.03
C VAL A 126 -2.78 7.10 -2.93
N THR A 127 -1.88 7.42 -2.01
CA THR A 127 -1.16 8.69 -1.99
C THR A 127 0.26 8.45 -2.44
N VAL A 128 0.73 9.19 -3.44
CA VAL A 128 2.08 9.04 -3.99
C VAL A 128 2.82 10.37 -3.98
N ASN A 129 4.08 10.32 -3.55
CA ASN A 129 5.07 11.36 -3.72
C ASN A 129 6.27 10.77 -4.48
N ALA A 130 6.43 11.15 -5.75
CA ALA A 130 7.49 10.63 -6.62
C ALA A 130 7.91 11.66 -7.66
N SER A 131 9.10 11.50 -8.25
CA SER A 131 9.58 12.38 -9.33
C SER A 131 8.88 12.15 -10.67
N GLY A 132 8.00 11.16 -10.74
CA GLY A 132 7.23 10.72 -11.91
C GLY A 132 6.64 9.35 -11.66
N GLY A 133 5.89 8.82 -12.62
CA GLY A 133 5.37 7.47 -12.47
C GLY A 133 4.23 7.10 -13.39
N SER A 134 3.89 5.81 -13.37
CA SER A 134 2.75 5.25 -14.08
C SER A 134 1.92 4.36 -13.17
N PHE A 135 0.60 4.42 -13.32
CA PHE A 135 -0.37 3.67 -12.55
C PHE A 135 -1.25 2.91 -13.52
N SER A 136 -1.33 1.59 -13.39
CA SER A 136 -2.16 0.75 -14.26
C SER A 136 -3.00 -0.22 -13.45
N GLY A 137 -4.32 -0.14 -13.56
CA GLY A 137 -5.24 -1.03 -12.85
C GLY A 137 -6.47 -0.34 -12.28
N ASP A 138 -7.05 -0.97 -11.27
CA ASP A 138 -8.36 -0.62 -10.71
C ASP A 138 -8.20 0.22 -9.43
N PHE A 139 -7.48 1.34 -9.54
CA PHE A 139 -7.33 2.31 -8.45
C PHE A 139 -8.55 3.23 -8.38
N LYS A 140 -9.22 3.30 -7.23
CA LYS A 140 -10.44 4.12 -7.07
C LYS A 140 -10.13 5.60 -6.87
N LEU A 141 -9.08 5.89 -6.11
CA LEU A 141 -8.61 7.24 -5.81
C LEU A 141 -7.08 7.24 -5.81
N ILE A 142 -6.48 8.14 -6.60
CA ILE A 142 -5.05 8.42 -6.54
C ILE A 142 -4.89 9.88 -6.09
N SER A 143 -3.95 10.16 -5.20
CA SER A 143 -3.54 11.51 -4.82
C SER A 143 -2.04 11.60 -5.06
N ASN A 144 -1.65 12.38 -6.05
CA ASN A 144 -0.24 12.69 -6.27
C ASN A 144 0.06 13.99 -5.54
N VAL A 145 0.89 13.91 -4.49
CA VAL A 145 1.34 15.08 -3.72
C VAL A 145 2.73 15.56 -4.17
N GLY A 146 3.36 14.85 -5.11
CA GLY A 146 4.59 15.29 -5.78
C GLY A 146 4.30 16.30 -6.90
N GLU A 147 5.33 17.03 -7.33
CA GLU A 147 5.21 18.05 -8.38
C GLU A 147 5.19 17.47 -9.81
N ALA A 148 5.45 16.16 -9.95
CA ALA A 148 5.64 15.51 -11.22
C ALA A 148 4.31 15.11 -11.89
N VAL A 149 4.31 15.07 -13.23
CA VAL A 149 3.20 14.50 -14.01
C VAL A 149 3.21 12.98 -13.88
N VAL A 150 2.04 12.39 -13.66
CA VAL A 150 1.87 10.93 -13.57
C VAL A 150 0.96 10.43 -14.69
N VAL A 151 1.16 9.19 -15.12
CA VAL A 151 0.33 8.56 -16.16
C VAL A 151 -0.57 7.51 -15.51
N VAL A 152 -1.89 7.70 -15.57
CA VAL A 152 -2.87 6.74 -15.04
C VAL A 152 -3.62 6.06 -16.18
N ASN A 153 -3.50 4.74 -16.28
CA ASN A 153 -4.11 3.92 -17.33
C ASN A 153 -3.85 4.47 -18.75
N GLY A 154 -2.60 4.89 -18.98
CA GLY A 154 -2.13 5.46 -20.26
C GLY A 154 -2.53 6.92 -20.52
N ARG A 155 -3.12 7.62 -19.54
CA ARG A 155 -3.49 9.04 -19.64
C ARG A 155 -2.61 9.89 -18.72
N PRO A 156 -1.95 10.95 -19.21
CA PRO A 156 -1.19 11.87 -18.36
C PRO A 156 -2.14 12.72 -17.52
N GLU A 157 -1.81 12.89 -16.25
CA GLU A 157 -2.63 13.55 -15.24
C GLU A 157 -1.75 14.42 -14.32
N VAL A 158 -2.29 15.54 -13.86
CA VAL A 158 -1.55 16.57 -13.09
C VAL A 158 -2.33 16.94 -11.81
N ASN A 159 -1.70 16.74 -10.63
CA ASN A 159 -2.09 17.23 -9.29
C ASN A 159 -3.41 16.75 -8.62
N ASP A 160 -3.58 17.21 -7.38
CA ASP A 160 -3.81 16.54 -6.07
C ASP A 160 -4.97 15.55 -5.86
N LYS A 161 -5.86 15.34 -6.83
CA LYS A 161 -7.00 14.42 -6.64
C LYS A 161 -7.38 13.76 -7.95
N LEU A 162 -6.62 12.74 -8.29
CA LEU A 162 -6.77 11.95 -9.48
C LEU A 162 -8.01 11.07 -9.37
N ALA A 163 -9.00 11.44 -10.19
CA ALA A 163 -10.16 10.68 -10.65
C ALA A 163 -10.75 9.67 -9.64
N ASN A 164 -11.92 10.02 -9.10
CA ASN A 164 -12.89 9.02 -8.64
C ASN A 164 -13.25 8.16 -9.86
N TYR A 165 -12.62 7.00 -10.03
CA TYR A 165 -13.06 6.03 -11.02
C TYR A 165 -14.22 5.26 -10.40
N PRO A 166 -15.49 5.54 -10.78
CA PRO A 166 -16.59 4.74 -10.29
C PRO A 166 -16.37 3.30 -10.76
N ASP A 167 -16.59 2.35 -9.84
CA ASP A 167 -16.53 0.92 -10.09
C ASP A 167 -17.12 0.61 -11.49
N THR A 168 -16.41 -0.20 -12.26
CA THR A 168 -16.76 -0.59 -13.64
C THR A 168 -18.18 -1.17 -13.75
N GLU A 169 -18.79 -1.62 -12.66
CA GLU A 169 -20.21 -2.02 -12.59
C GLU A 169 -21.19 -0.86 -12.86
N SER A 170 -20.87 0.37 -12.48
CA SER A 170 -21.78 1.51 -12.68
C SER A 170 -21.85 1.98 -14.14
N ARG A 171 -20.85 1.66 -14.98
CA ARG A 171 -20.84 2.07 -16.39
C ARG A 171 -21.71 1.17 -17.27
N VAL A 172 -21.86 -0.11 -16.92
CA VAL A 172 -22.70 -1.05 -17.69
C VAL A 172 -24.19 -0.73 -17.53
N ASN A 173 -24.60 -0.21 -16.36
CA ASN A 173 -26.02 0.05 -16.11
C ASN A 173 -26.52 1.40 -16.65
N ARG A 174 -25.63 2.38 -16.87
CA ARG A 174 -26.03 3.68 -17.43
C ARG A 174 -26.21 3.65 -18.96
N VAL A 175 -25.59 2.69 -19.65
CA VAL A 175 -25.78 2.46 -21.10
C VAL A 175 -27.04 1.62 -21.38
N ARG A 176 -27.39 0.68 -20.49
CA ARG A 176 -28.59 -0.15 -20.66
C ARG A 176 -29.91 0.59 -20.41
N LEU A 177 -29.92 1.69 -19.67
CA LEU A 177 -31.17 2.44 -19.40
C LEU A 177 -31.58 3.45 -20.50
N ARG A 178 -30.74 3.71 -21.52
CA ARG A 178 -31.10 4.61 -22.64
C ARG A 178 -31.71 3.92 -23.85
N ILE A 179 -31.73 2.58 -23.91
CA ILE A 179 -32.21 1.81 -25.07
C ILE A 179 -33.69 1.37 -24.90
N LEU A 180 -34.30 1.57 -23.73
CA LEU A 180 -35.70 1.13 -23.47
C LEU A 180 -36.74 2.27 -23.41
N ARG A 181 -36.39 3.50 -23.84
CA ARG A 181 -37.32 4.65 -23.81
C ARG A 181 -37.51 5.40 -25.12
N GLU A 182 -37.05 4.86 -26.25
CA GLU A 182 -37.45 5.37 -27.56
C GLU A 182 -38.10 4.24 -28.36
N GLY A 183 -39.39 4.03 -28.10
CA GLY A 183 -40.26 3.30 -29.02
C GLY A 183 -40.33 4.06 -30.34
N ARG A 184 -39.51 3.64 -31.32
CA ARG A 184 -39.70 4.00 -32.72
C ARG A 184 -40.14 2.75 -33.49
N PRO A 185 -41.29 2.78 -34.18
CA PRO A 185 -41.77 1.64 -34.93
C PRO A 185 -40.83 1.32 -36.09
N ILE A 186 -40.58 0.02 -36.30
CA ILE A 186 -39.79 -0.53 -37.40
C ILE A 186 -40.54 -0.29 -38.72
N PRO A 187 -39.97 0.40 -39.72
CA PRO A 187 -40.60 0.53 -41.03
C PRO A 187 -40.54 -0.81 -41.77
N ASP A 188 -41.72 -1.31 -42.12
CA ASP A 188 -41.91 -2.57 -42.84
C ASP A 188 -41.59 -2.36 -44.34
N CYS A 189 -40.34 -2.63 -44.74
CA CYS A 189 -39.91 -2.53 -46.14
C CYS A 189 -40.20 -3.84 -46.89
N ARG A 190 -41.47 -4.10 -47.21
CA ARG A 190 -41.86 -5.06 -48.26
C ARG A 190 -43.11 -4.58 -49.00
N ARG A 191 -42.89 -3.84 -50.10
CA ARG A 191 -43.77 -3.80 -51.29
C ARG A 191 -43.10 -2.98 -52.40
N ARG A 192 -42.42 -3.68 -53.32
CA ARG A 192 -42.64 -3.66 -54.77
C ARG A 192 -41.60 -4.52 -55.45
#